data_AF-A0A2M7PAK7-F1
#
_entry.id   AF-A0A2M7PAK7-F1
#
_cell.length_a   1.000
_cell.length_b   1.000
_cell.length_c   1.000
_cell.angle_alpha   90.00
_cell.angle_beta   90.00
_cell.angle_gamma   90.00
#
_symmetry.space_group_name_H-M   'P 1'
#
loop_
_entity.id
_entity.type
_entity.pdbx_description
1 polymer ?
#
loop_
_entity_poly.entity_id
_entity_poly.type
_entity_poly.pdbx_seq_one_letter_code
_entity_poly.pdbx_strand_id
1 'polypeptide(L)'
;MPHVQIRLSDLIRATLPEESGNEGYIGISPDGSAYHVVAPVDRLIARGLKFWERPDDGTPFGGFRGWRYFLCLTYPPPSGKGPDRHTETARENGYLLKKWALAQNIEMEFIDDLTVH
;
A
#
# COMPACT_ATOMS: atom_id res chain seq x y z
N MET A 1 9.36 18.63 8.88
CA MET A 1 8.28 17.84 8.24
C MET A 1 8.11 16.56 9.04
N PRO A 2 6.90 16.01 9.15
CA PRO A 2 6.72 14.69 9.73
C PRO A 2 7.49 13.63 8.93
N HIS A 3 7.99 12.61 9.62
CA HIS A 3 8.87 11.59 9.06
C HIS A 3 8.36 10.19 9.41
N VAL A 4 8.25 9.33 8.40
CA VAL A 4 7.81 7.94 8.56
C VAL A 4 8.79 6.97 7.90
N GLN A 5 9.07 5.85 8.57
CA GLN A 5 9.87 4.76 8.04
C GLN A 5 8.98 3.57 7.72
N ILE A 6 9.06 3.07 6.48
CA ILE A 6 8.23 1.96 6.01
C ILE A 6 9.11 0.78 5.64
N ARG A 7 8.71 -0.43 6.05
CA ARG A 7 9.43 -1.66 5.74
C ARG A 7 9.13 -2.15 4.33
N LEU A 8 10.15 -2.66 3.64
CA LEU A 8 9.97 -3.26 2.31
C LEU A 8 9.11 -4.53 2.39
N SER A 9 9.23 -5.33 3.45
CA SER A 9 8.37 -6.49 3.70
C SER A 9 6.87 -6.12 3.77
N ASP A 10 6.54 -4.96 4.36
CA ASP A 10 5.17 -4.47 4.45
C ASP A 10 4.63 -3.95 3.11
N LEU A 11 5.49 -3.35 2.27
CA LEU A 11 5.15 -3.06 0.88
C LEU A 11 4.89 -4.32 0.06
N ILE A 12 5.68 -5.37 0.26
CA ILE A 12 5.46 -6.68 -0.38
C ILE A 12 4.08 -7.23 0.03
N ARG A 13 3.73 -7.17 1.31
CA ARG A 13 2.41 -7.61 1.81
C ARG A 13 1.25 -6.82 1.18
N ALA A 14 1.42 -5.52 0.94
CA ALA A 14 0.41 -4.67 0.30
C ALA A 14 0.37 -4.82 -1.23
N THR A 15 1.40 -5.40 -1.85
CA THR A 15 1.50 -5.60 -3.29
C THR A 15 0.86 -6.93 -3.66
N LEU A 16 -0.40 -6.91 -4.08
CA LEU A 16 -1.20 -8.12 -4.31
C LEU A 16 -1.22 -8.54 -5.79
N PRO A 17 -1.46 -9.83 -6.10
CA PRO A 17 -1.59 -10.28 -7.48
C PRO A 17 -2.90 -9.75 -8.10
N GLU A 18 -2.84 -9.34 -9.36
CA GLU A 18 -3.97 -8.73 -10.07
C GLU A 18 -5.20 -9.65 -10.14
N GLU A 19 -4.97 -10.95 -10.36
CA GLU A 19 -6.00 -11.98 -10.48
C GLU A 19 -6.72 -12.29 -9.16
N SER A 20 -6.16 -11.87 -8.01
CA SER A 20 -6.79 -12.11 -6.71
C SER A 20 -8.10 -11.35 -6.53
N GLY A 21 -8.35 -10.35 -7.38
CA GLY A 21 -9.48 -9.45 -7.20
C GLY A 21 -9.36 -8.60 -5.94
N ASN A 22 -8.17 -8.49 -5.33
CA ASN A 22 -7.93 -7.68 -4.13
C ASN A 22 -7.06 -6.46 -4.42
N GLU A 23 -7.05 -5.53 -3.47
CA GLU A 23 -6.23 -4.32 -3.37
C GLU A 23 -5.52 -4.30 -2.02
N GLY A 24 -4.33 -3.70 -2.00
CA GLY A 24 -3.58 -3.44 -0.78
C GLY A 24 -3.28 -1.96 -0.67
N TYR A 25 -3.24 -1.46 0.57
CA TYR A 25 -3.04 -0.06 0.86
C TYR A 25 -1.97 0.13 1.93
N ILE A 26 -1.29 1.26 1.85
CA ILE A 26 -0.48 1.80 2.95
C ILE A 26 -1.19 3.04 3.49
N GLY A 27 -1.62 2.97 4.75
CA GLY A 27 -2.19 4.09 5.48
C GLY A 27 -1.11 4.81 6.28
N ILE A 28 -1.07 6.14 6.20
CA ILE A 28 -0.17 7.01 6.98
C ILE A 28 -1.00 7.92 7.87
N SER A 29 -0.56 8.08 9.12
CA SER A 29 -1.24 8.95 10.08
C SER A 29 -1.18 10.41 9.63
N PRO A 30 -2.14 11.26 10.05
CA PRO A 30 -2.20 12.67 9.62
C PRO A 30 -0.95 13.48 9.97
N ASP A 31 -0.33 13.12 11.11
CA ASP A 31 0.90 13.70 11.63
C ASP A 31 2.16 12.98 11.10
N GLY A 32 2.01 11.99 10.21
CA GLY A 32 3.08 11.20 9.62
C GLY A 32 3.99 10.48 10.61
N SER A 33 3.54 10.25 11.85
CA SER A 33 4.30 9.54 12.89
C SER A 33 4.20 8.02 12.80
N ALA A 34 3.17 7.51 12.12
CA ALA A 34 2.87 6.10 12.01
C ALA A 34 2.35 5.70 10.62
N TYR A 35 2.49 4.42 10.30
CA TYR A 35 1.85 3.80 9.15
C TYR A 35 1.23 2.45 9.53
N HIS A 36 0.33 1.96 8.69
CA HIS A 36 -0.17 0.59 8.76
C HIS A 36 -0.48 0.06 7.36
N VAL A 37 -0.52 -1.27 7.25
CA VAL A 37 -0.85 -1.98 6.00
C VAL A 37 -2.31 -2.44 6.06
N VAL A 38 -3.07 -2.20 5.00
CA VAL A 38 -4.42 -2.74 4.81
C VAL A 38 -4.40 -3.66 3.60
N ALA A 39 -4.39 -4.97 3.83
CA ALA A 39 -4.47 -5.99 2.78
C ALA A 39 -4.91 -7.34 3.37
N PRO A 40 -5.62 -8.19 2.62
CA PRO A 40 -6.24 -7.90 1.32
C PRO A 40 -7.61 -7.20 1.48
N VAL A 41 -7.91 -6.23 0.60
CA VAL A 41 -9.24 -5.63 0.46
C VAL A 41 -9.84 -6.05 -0.87
N ASP A 42 -10.96 -6.78 -0.85
CA ASP A 42 -11.65 -7.20 -2.07
C ASP A 42 -12.00 -5.97 -2.96
N ARG A 43 -11.70 -6.03 -4.27
CA ARG A 43 -11.90 -4.93 -5.23
C ARG A 43 -13.37 -4.56 -5.41
N LEU A 44 -14.30 -5.51 -5.28
CA LEU A 44 -15.73 -5.21 -5.34
C LEU A 44 -16.19 -4.48 -4.08
N ILE A 45 -15.60 -4.83 -2.93
CA ILE A 45 -15.78 -4.07 -1.68
C ILE A 45 -15.12 -2.69 -1.81
N ALA A 46 -13.90 -2.61 -2.31
CA ALA A 46 -13.19 -1.37 -2.54
C ALA A 46 -13.90 -0.49 -3.58
N ARG A 47 -14.55 -1.04 -4.60
CA ARG A 47 -15.28 -0.27 -5.63
C ARG A 47 -16.76 -0.05 -5.31
N GLY A 48 -17.24 -0.50 -4.15
CA GLY A 48 -18.55 -0.12 -3.62
C GLY A 48 -19.76 -0.90 -4.15
N LEU A 49 -19.57 -2.11 -4.70
CA LEU A 49 -20.71 -2.88 -5.26
C LEU A 49 -21.56 -3.61 -4.21
N LYS A 50 -21.09 -3.79 -2.96
CA LYS A 50 -21.89 -4.28 -1.79
C LYS A 50 -21.31 -3.91 -0.41
N PHE A 51 -21.09 -2.63 -0.09
CA PHE A 51 -20.86 -2.22 1.32
C PHE A 51 -21.33 -0.78 1.52
N TRP A 52 -22.48 -0.59 2.16
CA TRP A 52 -23.27 0.65 2.20
C TRP A 52 -22.66 1.84 2.97
N GLU A 53 -21.38 1.76 3.37
CA GLU A 53 -20.68 2.78 4.14
C GLU A 53 -19.20 2.83 3.74
N ARG A 54 -18.90 3.05 2.46
CA ARG A 54 -17.53 3.45 2.13
C ARG A 54 -17.31 4.82 2.80
N PRO A 55 -16.32 5.00 3.68
CA PRO A 55 -16.12 6.26 4.37
C PRO A 55 -16.04 7.41 3.36
N ASP A 56 -16.85 8.46 3.58
CA ASP A 56 -16.90 9.63 2.68
C ASP A 56 -15.54 10.35 2.55
N ASP A 57 -14.61 10.06 3.47
CA ASP A 57 -13.26 10.59 3.49
C ASP A 57 -12.25 9.77 2.67
N GLY A 58 -12.70 8.69 2.00
CA GLY A 58 -11.86 7.85 1.15
C GLY A 58 -11.05 6.78 1.90
N THR A 59 -11.31 6.56 3.20
CA THR A 59 -10.68 5.49 3.99
C THR A 59 -11.06 4.10 3.43
N PRO A 60 -10.10 3.19 3.14
CA PRO A 60 -10.41 1.84 2.71
C PRO A 60 -11.01 1.00 3.84
N PHE A 61 -11.69 -0.08 3.50
CA PHE A 61 -12.21 -1.03 4.50
C PHE A 61 -11.05 -1.63 5.30
N GLY A 62 -11.14 -1.58 6.64
CA GLY A 62 -10.05 -1.96 7.54
C GLY A 62 -9.04 -0.85 7.84
N GLY A 63 -9.22 0.35 7.26
CA GLY A 63 -8.46 1.54 7.60
C GLY A 63 -9.01 2.32 8.80
N PHE A 64 -8.16 3.16 9.38
CA PHE A 64 -8.48 4.22 10.33
C PHE A 64 -8.97 5.51 9.64
N ARG A 65 -10.07 6.06 10.14
CA ARG A 65 -10.68 7.31 9.67
C ARG A 65 -9.71 8.50 9.79
N GLY A 66 -9.72 9.39 8.79
CA GLY A 66 -8.87 10.59 8.76
C GLY A 66 -7.40 10.35 8.43
N TRP A 67 -6.96 9.09 8.32
CA TRP A 67 -5.62 8.75 7.81
C TRP A 67 -5.58 8.89 6.29
N ARG A 68 -4.36 9.03 5.74
CA ARG A 68 -4.14 9.15 4.30
C ARG A 68 -3.74 7.80 3.74
N TYR A 69 -4.39 7.35 2.68
CA TYR A 69 -4.14 6.04 2.10
C TYR A 69 -3.57 6.13 0.70
N PHE A 70 -2.51 5.36 0.47
CA PHE A 70 -1.95 5.07 -0.83
C PHE A 70 -2.38 3.68 -1.28
N LEU A 71 -3.02 3.58 -2.44
CA LEU A 71 -3.36 2.31 -3.08
C LEU A 71 -2.12 1.75 -3.79
N CYS A 72 -1.70 0.55 -3.41
CA CYS A 72 -0.59 -0.13 -4.05
C CYS A 72 -1.00 -0.68 -5.42
N LEU A 73 -0.08 -0.59 -6.39
CA LEU A 73 -0.14 -1.33 -7.64
C LEU A 73 -0.19 -2.83 -7.36
N THR A 74 -0.97 -3.54 -8.18
CA THR A 74 -0.95 -5.00 -8.23
C THR A 74 0.07 -5.50 -9.24
N TYR A 75 0.56 -6.72 -9.06
CA TYR A 75 1.45 -7.36 -10.02
C TYR A 75 0.70 -8.37 -10.89
N PRO A 76 1.05 -8.50 -12.19
CA PRO A 76 0.44 -9.50 -13.07
C PRO A 76 0.86 -10.91 -12.65
N PRO A 77 0.06 -11.94 -12.97
CA PRO A 77 0.43 -13.33 -12.68
C PRO A 77 1.78 -13.68 -13.31
N PRO A 78 2.56 -14.58 -12.68
CA PRO A 78 3.88 -14.96 -13.18
C PRO A 78 3.76 -15.60 -14.58
N SER A 79 4.19 -14.86 -15.61
CA SER A 79 4.25 -15.36 -16.99
C SER A 79 5.56 -16.13 -17.21
N GLY A 80 5.68 -17.34 -16.64
CA GLY A 80 6.83 -18.22 -16.81
C GLY A 80 8.04 -17.91 -15.91
N LYS A 81 9.26 -18.28 -16.34
CA LYS A 81 10.53 -18.09 -15.59
C LYS A 81 11.06 -16.64 -15.67
N GLY A 82 10.19 -15.65 -15.50
CA GLY A 82 10.55 -14.24 -15.45
C GLY A 82 11.16 -13.85 -14.09
N PRO A 83 11.68 -12.62 -13.97
CA PRO A 83 12.12 -12.08 -12.67
C PRO A 83 10.95 -12.01 -11.68
N ASP A 84 11.27 -11.93 -10.38
CA ASP A 84 10.28 -11.82 -9.31
C ASP A 84 9.50 -10.49 -9.40
N ARG A 85 8.40 -10.53 -10.15
CA ARG A 85 7.51 -9.39 -10.39
C ARG A 85 6.88 -8.86 -9.10
N HIS A 86 6.75 -9.68 -8.06
CA HIS A 86 6.18 -9.25 -6.80
C HIS A 86 7.11 -8.25 -6.11
N THR A 87 8.39 -8.60 -5.95
CA THR A 87 9.39 -7.71 -5.34
C THR A 87 9.66 -6.47 -6.19
N GLU A 88 9.71 -6.60 -7.52
CA GLU A 88 9.87 -5.45 -8.43
C GLU A 88 8.72 -4.46 -8.27
N THR A 89 7.48 -4.94 -8.30
CA THR A 89 6.28 -4.09 -8.15
C THR A 89 6.22 -3.48 -6.74
N ALA A 90 6.65 -4.20 -5.70
CA ALA A 90 6.73 -3.66 -4.35
C ALA A 90 7.73 -2.49 -4.23
N ARG A 91 8.87 -2.58 -4.92
CA ARG A 91 9.84 -1.47 -5.00
C ARG A 91 9.28 -0.28 -5.78
N GLU A 92 8.56 -0.52 -6.86
CA GLU A 92 7.87 0.55 -7.60
C GLU A 92 6.81 1.22 -6.74
N ASN A 93 6.00 0.44 -6.01
CA ASN A 93 5.07 0.95 -5.01
C ASN A 93 5.77 1.83 -3.99
N GLY A 94 6.94 1.43 -3.48
CA GLY A 94 7.74 2.26 -2.59
C GLY A 94 8.13 3.60 -3.23
N TYR A 95 8.65 3.58 -4.45
CA TYR A 95 9.01 4.80 -5.17
C TYR A 95 7.81 5.77 -5.34
N LEU A 96 6.66 5.25 -5.74
CA LEU A 96 5.44 6.03 -5.92
C LEU A 96 4.88 6.55 -4.60
N LEU A 97 4.90 5.71 -3.57
CA LEU A 97 4.45 6.06 -2.23
C LEU A 97 5.30 7.20 -1.64
N LYS A 98 6.63 7.17 -1.84
CA LYS A 98 7.52 8.26 -1.39
C LYS A 98 7.21 9.58 -2.07
N LYS A 99 6.94 9.57 -3.38
CA LYS A 99 6.51 10.77 -4.12
C LYS A 99 5.17 11.29 -3.62
N TRP A 100 4.20 10.39 -3.44
CA TRP A 100 2.89 10.72 -2.92
C TRP A 100 2.97 11.31 -1.51
N ALA A 101 3.75 10.72 -0.62
CA ALA A 101 3.96 11.21 0.75
C ALA A 101 4.63 12.59 0.76
N LEU A 102 5.63 12.81 -0.09
CA LEU A 102 6.28 14.12 -0.22
C LEU A 102 5.31 15.21 -0.66
N ALA A 103 4.41 14.92 -1.60
CA ALA A 103 3.36 15.85 -2.03
C ALA A 103 2.37 16.19 -0.89
N GLN A 104 2.30 15.34 0.13
CA GLN A 104 1.49 15.51 1.35
C GLN A 104 2.28 16.17 2.49
N ASN A 105 3.49 16.67 2.21
CA ASN A 105 4.47 17.21 3.17
C ASN A 105 4.97 16.21 4.21
N ILE A 106 5.04 14.92 3.86
CA ILE A 106 5.56 13.84 4.71
C ILE A 106 6.88 13.36 4.13
N GLU A 107 7.93 13.37 4.94
CA GLU A 107 9.21 12.76 4.61
C GLU A 107 9.15 11.25 4.86
N MET A 108 9.73 10.48 3.95
CA MET A 108 9.64 9.02 3.99
C MET A 108 10.95 8.35 3.64
N GLU A 109 11.27 7.33 4.43
CA GLU A 109 12.37 6.40 4.20
C GLU A 109 11.88 4.96 4.15
N PHE A 110 12.60 4.14 3.38
CA PHE A 110 12.36 2.71 3.32
C PHE A 110 13.45 1.97 4.07
N ILE A 111 13.02 1.03 4.90
CA ILE A 111 13.90 0.07 5.54
C ILE A 111 13.86 -1.20 4.69
N ASP A 112 14.97 -1.54 4.07
CA ASP A 112 15.14 -2.85 3.44
C ASP A 112 15.40 -3.88 4.54
N ASP A 113 14.32 -4.54 4.97
CA ASP A 113 14.32 -5.56 6.01
C ASP A 113 14.30 -6.99 5.44
N LEU A 114 14.49 -7.13 4.13
CA LEU A 114 14.54 -8.44 3.46
C LEU A 114 15.93 -9.08 3.49
N THR A 115 16.94 -8.34 3.96
CA THR A 115 18.36 -8.77 3.96
C THR A 115 18.85 -9.23 5.33
N VAL A 116 17.97 -9.49 6.30
CA VAL A 116 18.37 -10.03 7.60
C VAL A 116 18.57 -11.55 7.51
N HIS A 117 19.81 -11.95 7.23
CA HIS A 117 20.34 -13.29 7.50
C HIS A 117 21.25 -13.25 8.73
#